data_AF-E2BZS7-F1
#
_entry.id   AF-E2BZS7-F1
#
_cell.length_a   1.000
_cell.length_b   1.000
_cell.length_c   1.000
_cell.angle_alpha   90.00
_cell.angle_beta   90.00
_cell.angle_gamma   90.00
#
_symmetry.space_group_name_H-M   'P 1'
#
loop_
_entity.id
_entity.type
_entity.pdbx_description
1 polymer ?
#
loop_
_entity_poly.entity_id
_entity_poly.type
_entity_poly.pdbx_seq_one_letter_code
_entity_poly.pdbx_strand_id
1 'polypeptide(L)'
;MDNYERLYKMIAVLAEKVMEVIESSRNVIEKAAFVPSNSSFPEDTNVKEALSSILENTALFGDIILHLPDISHRILRAQQSLNSTIHWSLNFVNQTRHLLDKSTIAMIHLVEQELNITERDPNYFNRYRFTAHSGELEDDSKTTVMKKKKKKQSTKKDKCKKGPRIAKIEL
;
A
#
# COMPACT_ATOMS: atom_id res chain seq x y z
N MET A 1 -10.87 -22.64 -5.40
CA MET A 1 -10.70 -21.30 -4.79
C MET A 1 -9.75 -20.53 -5.65
N ASP A 2 -10.08 -19.28 -5.93
CA ASP A 2 -9.22 -18.36 -6.66
C ASP A 2 -7.87 -18.19 -5.92
N ASN A 3 -6.76 -18.14 -6.67
CA ASN A 3 -5.42 -17.98 -6.10
C ASN A 3 -5.34 -16.71 -5.23
N TYR A 4 -6.01 -15.65 -5.67
CA TYR A 4 -6.09 -14.39 -4.93
C TYR A 4 -6.83 -14.53 -3.60
N GLU A 5 -7.93 -15.29 -3.57
CA GLU A 5 -8.71 -15.49 -2.35
C GLU A 5 -7.92 -16.28 -1.30
N ARG A 6 -7.15 -17.27 -1.74
CA ARG A 6 -6.25 -18.03 -0.86
C ARG A 6 -5.15 -17.14 -0.31
N LEU A 7 -4.51 -16.34 -1.16
CA LEU A 7 -3.49 -15.38 -0.74
C LEU A 7 -4.06 -14.37 0.27
N TYR A 8 -5.23 -13.79 -0.02
CA TYR A 8 -5.92 -12.87 0.89
C TYR A 8 -6.15 -13.50 2.27
N LYS A 9 -6.71 -14.73 2.31
CA LYS A 9 -6.97 -15.43 3.57
C LYS A 9 -5.69 -15.70 4.36
N MET A 10 -4.62 -16.10 3.67
CA MET A 10 -3.32 -16.35 4.30
C MET A 10 -2.74 -15.06 4.90
N ILE A 11 -2.73 -13.96 4.14
CA ILE A 11 -2.21 -12.67 4.63
C ILE A 11 -3.10 -12.10 5.75
N ALA A 12 -4.41 -12.30 5.70
CA ALA A 12 -5.31 -11.86 6.77
C ALA A 12 -4.99 -12.55 8.10
N VAL A 13 -4.84 -13.89 8.08
CA VAL A 13 -4.45 -14.64 9.29
C VAL A 13 -3.07 -14.22 9.77
N LEU A 14 -2.11 -14.02 8.86
CA LEU A 14 -0.77 -13.54 9.22
C LEU A 14 -0.82 -12.16 9.87
N ALA A 15 -1.59 -11.23 9.32
CA ALA A 15 -1.77 -9.88 9.87
C ALA A 15 -2.32 -9.93 11.29
N GLU A 16 -3.38 -10.72 11.52
CA GLU A 16 -3.96 -10.93 12.84
C GLU A 16 -2.90 -11.45 13.84
N LYS A 17 -2.13 -12.48 13.45
CA LYS A 17 -1.08 -13.03 14.32
C LYS A 17 0.05 -12.07 14.60
N VAL A 18 0.48 -11.29 13.62
CA VAL A 18 1.48 -10.24 13.81
C VAL A 18 0.97 -9.19 14.81
N MET A 19 -0.27 -8.72 14.67
CA MET A 19 -0.83 -7.73 15.60
C MET A 19 -0.99 -8.28 17.01
N GLU A 20 -1.44 -9.53 17.18
CA GLU A 20 -1.53 -10.20 18.49
C GLU A 20 -0.14 -10.23 19.18
N VAL A 21 0.92 -10.55 18.44
CA VAL A 21 2.29 -10.59 18.97
C VAL A 21 2.79 -9.20 19.35
N ILE A 22 2.51 -8.19 18.54
CA ILE A 22 2.85 -6.79 18.82
C ILE A 22 2.14 -6.32 20.09
N GLU A 23 0.84 -6.59 20.25
CA GLU A 23 0.08 -6.20 21.44
C GLU A 23 0.57 -6.90 22.70
N SER A 24 0.85 -8.20 22.62
CA SER A 24 1.42 -8.96 23.73
C SER A 24 2.78 -8.39 24.17
N SER A 25 3.66 -8.13 23.20
CA SER A 25 4.99 -7.57 23.44
C SER A 25 4.92 -6.14 23.98
N ARG A 26 3.99 -5.33 23.46
CA ARG A 26 3.71 -3.98 23.95
C ARG A 26 3.35 -3.99 25.42
N ASN A 27 2.49 -4.91 25.86
CA ASN A 27 2.12 -5.02 27.28
C ASN A 27 3.34 -5.30 28.18
N VAL A 28 4.34 -6.03 27.70
CA VAL A 28 5.59 -6.27 28.45
C VAL A 28 6.40 -4.97 28.57
N ILE A 29 6.57 -4.25 27.46
CA ILE A 29 7.31 -2.98 27.42
C ILE A 29 6.65 -1.91 28.30
N GLU A 30 5.32 -1.78 28.24
CA GLU A 30 4.56 -0.82 29.05
C GLU A 30 4.65 -1.14 30.55
N LYS A 31 4.58 -2.42 30.93
CA LYS A 31 4.77 -2.85 32.34
C LYS A 31 6.18 -2.58 32.86
N ALA A 32 7.18 -2.68 31.99
CA ALA A 32 8.56 -2.37 32.32
C ALA A 32 8.87 -0.87 32.33
N ALA A 33 7.88 0.00 32.02
CA ALA A 33 8.04 1.44 31.88
C ALA A 33 9.21 1.83 30.98
N PHE A 34 9.46 1.04 29.93
CA PHE A 34 10.55 1.29 29.00
C PHE A 34 10.31 2.57 28.21
N VAL A 35 11.34 3.42 28.15
CA VAL A 35 11.29 4.71 27.46
C VAL A 35 12.06 4.61 26.14
N PRO A 36 11.38 4.67 24.97
CA PRO A 36 11.99 4.50 23.65
C PRO A 36 13.07 5.51 23.27
N SER A 37 13.11 6.66 23.94
CA SER A 37 14.02 7.76 23.63
C SER A 37 15.42 7.63 24.26
N ASN A 38 15.64 6.63 25.11
CA ASN A 38 16.96 6.38 25.68
C ASN A 38 17.83 5.62 24.68
N SER A 39 19.08 6.05 24.52
CA SER A 39 20.02 5.53 23.51
C SER A 39 20.57 4.13 23.80
N SER A 40 20.19 3.51 24.93
CA SER A 40 20.68 2.19 25.32
C SER A 40 19.61 1.13 25.13
N PHE A 41 20.02 0.01 24.56
CA PHE A 41 19.22 -1.20 24.50
C PHE A 41 18.96 -1.73 25.92
N PRO A 42 17.78 -2.30 26.22
CA PRO A 42 17.45 -2.78 27.56
C PRO A 42 18.32 -3.97 27.98
N GLU A 43 18.71 -3.98 29.25
CA GLU A 43 19.47 -5.09 29.87
C GLU A 43 18.57 -6.27 30.25
N ASP A 44 17.32 -5.99 30.62
CA ASP A 44 16.34 -7.02 30.96
C ASP A 44 16.00 -7.86 29.71
N THR A 45 16.21 -9.18 29.82
CA THR A 45 16.00 -10.12 28.73
C THR A 45 14.56 -10.10 28.22
N ASN A 46 13.56 -9.99 29.08
CA ASN A 46 12.16 -10.00 28.67
C ASN A 46 11.81 -8.72 27.89
N VAL A 47 12.30 -7.56 28.36
CA VAL A 47 12.09 -6.28 27.65
C VAL A 47 12.81 -6.29 26.32
N LYS A 48 14.03 -6.84 26.28
CA LYS A 48 14.81 -7.02 25.05
C LYS A 48 14.09 -7.91 24.04
N GLU A 49 13.58 -9.06 24.45
CA GLU A 49 12.84 -9.97 23.58
C GLU A 49 11.54 -9.33 23.07
N ALA A 50 10.79 -8.66 23.96
CA ALA A 50 9.59 -7.93 23.57
C ALA A 50 9.89 -6.80 22.58
N LEU A 51 10.99 -6.08 22.79
CA LEU A 51 11.43 -5.03 21.88
C LEU A 51 11.80 -5.61 20.51
N SER A 52 12.64 -6.65 20.46
CA SER A 52 13.00 -7.34 19.20
C SER A 52 11.76 -7.81 18.46
N SER A 53 10.84 -8.44 19.19
CA SER A 53 9.56 -8.91 18.67
C SER A 53 8.75 -7.79 18.01
N ILE A 54 8.61 -6.62 18.65
CA ILE A 54 7.87 -5.49 18.04
C ILE A 54 8.58 -4.98 16.79
N LEU A 55 9.90 -4.77 16.85
CA LEU A 55 10.67 -4.24 15.73
C LEU A 55 10.59 -5.18 14.51
N GLU A 56 10.84 -6.47 14.72
CA GLU A 56 10.84 -7.49 13.67
C GLU A 56 9.46 -7.71 13.07
N ASN A 57 8.41 -7.84 13.90
CA ASN A 57 7.06 -8.04 13.42
C ASN A 57 6.53 -6.81 12.67
N THR A 58 6.88 -5.60 13.12
CA THR A 58 6.51 -4.37 12.41
C THR A 58 7.23 -4.26 11.07
N ALA A 59 8.53 -4.60 11.02
CA ALA A 59 9.29 -4.61 9.77
C ALA A 59 8.74 -5.65 8.78
N LEU A 60 8.48 -6.87 9.25
CA LEU A 60 7.87 -7.94 8.44
C LEU A 60 6.53 -7.53 7.85
N PHE A 61 5.65 -6.94 8.65
CA PHE A 61 4.36 -6.48 8.16
C PHE A 61 4.49 -5.27 7.23
N GLY A 62 5.46 -4.40 7.48
CA GLY A 62 5.84 -3.32 6.57
C GLY A 62 6.22 -3.83 5.18
N ASP A 63 7.04 -4.88 5.10
CA ASP A 63 7.38 -5.52 3.83
C ASP A 63 6.13 -6.09 3.13
N ILE A 64 5.23 -6.73 3.87
CA ILE A 64 3.96 -7.24 3.31
C ILE A 64 3.10 -6.10 2.75
N ILE A 65 2.99 -4.98 3.46
CA ILE A 65 2.25 -3.81 3.00
C ILE A 65 2.83 -3.29 1.69
N LEU A 66 4.15 -3.19 1.59
CA LEU A 66 4.79 -2.68 0.38
C LEU A 66 4.66 -3.66 -0.79
N HIS A 67 4.81 -4.97 -0.56
CA HIS A 67 4.77 -5.97 -1.64
C HIS A 67 3.35 -6.34 -2.06
N LEU A 68 2.38 -6.27 -1.16
CA LEU A 68 0.98 -6.63 -1.38
C LEU A 68 0.04 -5.48 -0.95
N PRO A 69 0.18 -4.27 -1.53
CA PRO A 69 -0.53 -3.09 -1.05
C PRO A 69 -2.05 -3.25 -1.16
N ASP A 70 -2.56 -3.78 -2.28
CA ASP A 70 -4.01 -3.91 -2.50
C ASP A 70 -4.66 -4.88 -1.50
N ILE A 71 -3.97 -5.99 -1.16
CA ILE A 71 -4.43 -6.96 -0.16
C ILE A 71 -4.36 -6.35 1.24
N SER A 72 -3.24 -5.72 1.58
CA SER A 72 -3.01 -5.11 2.89
C SER A 72 -4.01 -3.99 3.18
N HIS A 73 -4.26 -3.09 2.22
CA HIS A 73 -5.29 -2.05 2.34
C HIS A 73 -6.69 -2.65 2.55
N ARG A 74 -7.00 -3.76 1.88
CA ARG A 74 -8.30 -4.43 2.05
C ARG A 74 -8.44 -5.04 3.45
N ILE A 75 -7.40 -5.68 3.97
CA ILE A 75 -7.38 -6.27 5.32
C ILE A 75 -7.54 -5.16 6.37
N LEU A 76 -6.73 -4.11 6.30
CA LEU A 76 -6.78 -2.98 7.25
C LEU A 76 -8.11 -2.23 7.22
N ARG A 77 -8.77 -2.16 6.06
CA ARG A 77 -10.13 -1.60 5.95
C ARG A 77 -11.20 -2.51 6.57
N ALA A 78 -11.06 -3.83 6.40
CA ALA A 78 -12.01 -4.81 6.92
C ALA A 78 -11.88 -4.98 8.44
N GLN A 79 -10.66 -4.88 8.96
CA GLN A 79 -10.34 -5.11 10.37
C GLN A 79 -9.79 -3.84 11.02
N GLN A 80 -10.70 -2.95 11.42
CA GLN A 80 -10.30 -1.64 11.94
C GLN A 80 -9.49 -1.71 13.24
N SER A 81 -9.64 -2.78 14.03
CA SER A 81 -8.85 -3.02 15.25
C SER A 81 -7.35 -3.05 14.96
N LEU A 82 -6.93 -3.61 13.82
CA LEU A 82 -5.51 -3.70 13.44
C LEU A 82 -4.90 -2.33 13.17
N ASN A 83 -5.69 -1.33 12.77
CA ASN A 83 -5.19 0.00 12.43
C ASN A 83 -4.55 0.72 13.62
N SER A 84 -5.16 0.57 14.81
CA SER A 84 -4.61 1.17 16.03
C SER A 84 -3.25 0.58 16.39
N THR A 85 -3.12 -0.74 16.24
CA THR A 85 -1.90 -1.48 16.58
C THR A 85 -0.78 -1.19 15.60
N ILE A 86 -1.04 -1.18 14.30
CA ILE A 86 -0.02 -0.83 13.29
C ILE A 86 0.41 0.63 13.38
N HIS A 87 -0.53 1.56 13.63
CA HIS A 87 -0.18 2.97 13.78
C HIS A 87 0.69 3.19 15.03
N TRP A 88 0.32 2.55 16.14
CA TRP A 88 1.13 2.57 17.35
C TRP A 88 2.51 1.97 17.11
N SER A 89 2.60 0.81 16.45
CA SER A 89 3.87 0.12 16.26
C SER A 89 4.80 0.90 15.32
N LEU A 90 4.29 1.48 14.22
CA LEU A 90 5.09 2.33 13.34
C LEU A 90 5.63 3.57 14.08
N ASN A 91 4.80 4.22 14.91
CA ASN A 91 5.24 5.34 15.74
C ASN A 91 6.31 4.90 16.76
N PHE A 92 6.11 3.76 17.43
CA PHE A 92 7.07 3.21 18.38
C PHE A 92 8.42 2.87 17.73
N VAL A 93 8.38 2.25 16.56
CA VAL A 93 9.59 1.94 15.76
C VAL A 93 10.29 3.23 15.31
N ASN A 94 9.54 4.28 14.99
CA ASN A 94 10.11 5.59 14.67
C ASN A 94 10.81 6.25 15.88
N GLN A 95 10.33 6.03 17.10
CA GLN A 95 10.99 6.51 18.32
C GLN A 95 12.27 5.72 18.63
N THR A 96 12.31 4.45 18.25
CA THR A 96 13.45 3.53 18.46
C THR A 96 14.39 3.42 17.25
N ARG A 97 14.37 4.40 16.34
CA ARG A 97 15.18 4.41 15.09
C ARG A 97 16.67 4.13 15.28
N HIS A 98 17.23 4.46 16.43
CA HIS A 98 18.65 4.23 16.73
C HIS A 98 19.02 2.74 16.82
N LEU A 99 18.01 1.85 16.95
CA LEU A 99 18.18 0.39 16.96
C LEU A 99 18.03 -0.26 15.58
N LEU A 100 17.71 0.53 14.55
CA LEU A 100 17.41 0.05 13.22
C LEU A 100 18.52 0.44 12.25
N ASP A 101 18.73 -0.41 11.25
CA ASP A 101 19.59 -0.07 10.12
C ASP A 101 18.91 0.91 9.16
N LYS A 102 19.71 1.55 8.32
CA LYS A 102 19.23 2.59 7.40
C LYS A 102 18.20 2.06 6.39
N SER A 103 18.31 0.80 5.96
CA SER A 103 17.35 0.19 5.03
C SER A 103 15.98 0.07 5.68
N THR A 104 15.92 -0.45 6.90
CA THR A 104 14.66 -0.64 7.64
C THR A 104 13.99 0.70 7.92
N ILE A 105 14.75 1.72 8.33
CA ILE A 105 14.22 3.09 8.53
C ILE A 105 13.60 3.64 7.23
N ALA A 106 14.29 3.47 6.09
CA ALA A 106 13.77 3.92 4.81
C ALA A 106 12.51 3.15 4.40
N MET A 107 12.48 1.84 4.62
CA MET A 107 11.34 0.96 4.34
C MET A 107 10.12 1.35 5.18
N ILE A 108 10.28 1.58 6.49
CA ILE A 108 9.21 2.08 7.36
C ILE A 108 8.65 3.40 6.86
N HIS A 109 9.51 4.33 6.43
CA HIS A 109 9.05 5.60 5.88
C HIS A 109 8.18 5.41 4.62
N LEU A 110 8.51 4.44 3.75
CA LEU A 110 7.67 4.09 2.61
C LEU A 110 6.33 3.49 3.05
N VAL A 111 6.32 2.64 4.08
CA VAL A 111 5.09 2.06 4.65
C VAL A 111 4.18 3.16 5.19
N GLU A 112 4.72 4.14 5.90
CA GLU A 112 3.94 5.27 6.42
C GLU A 112 3.30 6.10 5.30
N GLN A 113 4.01 6.27 4.18
CA GLN A 113 3.46 6.93 3.00
C GLN A 113 2.41 6.06 2.29
N GLU A 114 2.61 4.74 2.22
CA GLU A 114 1.65 3.79 1.64
C GLU A 114 0.32 3.81 2.41
N LEU A 115 0.39 3.85 3.74
CA LEU A 115 -0.77 3.89 4.63
C LEU A 115 -1.36 5.30 4.82
N ASN A 116 -0.74 6.34 4.26
CA ASN A 116 -1.09 7.75 4.46
C ASN A 116 -1.10 8.17 5.94
N ILE A 117 -0.15 7.65 6.72
CA ILE A 117 0.08 8.04 8.12
C ILE A 117 0.87 9.35 8.18
N THR A 118 1.84 9.51 7.28
CA THR A 118 2.64 10.73 7.11
C THR A 118 2.25 11.42 5.80
N GLU A 119 2.60 12.71 5.68
CA GLU A 119 2.49 13.43 4.40
C GLU A 119 3.20 12.65 3.29
N ARG A 120 2.45 12.37 2.23
CA ARG A 120 2.92 11.59 1.09
C ARG A 120 3.69 12.51 0.14
N ASP A 121 4.90 12.10 -0.27
CA ASP A 121 5.65 12.83 -1.28
C ASP A 121 4.82 12.89 -2.59
N PRO A 122 4.71 14.06 -3.26
CA PRO A 122 3.99 14.17 -4.53
C PRO A 122 4.44 13.16 -5.60
N ASN A 123 5.70 12.72 -5.53
CA ASN A 123 6.32 11.74 -6.42
C ASN A 123 6.40 10.33 -5.82
N TYR A 124 5.81 10.08 -4.64
CA TYR A 124 5.83 8.76 -4.03
C TYR A 124 5.07 7.74 -4.88
N PHE A 125 5.81 6.71 -5.25
CA PHE A 125 5.31 5.55 -5.94
C PHE A 125 5.91 4.28 -5.32
N ASN A 126 5.05 3.35 -4.89
CA ASN A 126 5.48 2.07 -4.36
C ASN A 126 6.02 1.17 -5.48
N ARG A 127 7.35 1.03 -5.54
CA ARG A 127 8.08 0.26 -6.57
C ARG A 127 7.65 -1.21 -6.65
N TYR A 128 7.29 -1.82 -5.53
CA TYR A 128 6.89 -3.22 -5.47
C TYR A 128 5.51 -3.49 -6.09
N ARG A 129 4.71 -2.44 -6.32
CA ARG A 129 3.45 -2.56 -7.04
C ARG A 129 3.65 -3.06 -8.47
N PHE A 130 4.76 -2.70 -9.12
CA PHE A 130 5.02 -3.15 -10.50
C PHE A 130 5.51 -4.59 -10.59
N THR A 131 6.25 -5.08 -9.59
CA THR A 131 6.78 -6.44 -9.59
C THR A 131 5.69 -7.49 -9.35
N ALA A 132 4.61 -7.13 -8.63
CA ALA A 132 3.47 -8.00 -8.41
C ALA A 132 2.61 -8.19 -9.68
N HIS A 133 2.56 -7.20 -10.58
CA HIS A 133 1.78 -7.24 -11.82
C HIS A 133 2.56 -7.73 -13.05
N SER A 134 3.86 -7.99 -12.94
CA SER A 134 4.67 -8.53 -14.05
C SER A 134 4.71 -10.06 -14.12
N GLY A 135 4.12 -10.76 -13.14
CA GLY A 135 4.15 -12.22 -13.05
C GLY A 135 2.90 -12.94 -13.57
N GLU A 136 1.71 -12.39 -13.36
CA GLU A 136 0.41 -12.98 -13.71
C GLU A 136 -0.61 -11.83 -13.60
N LEU A 137 -1.65 -11.83 -14.45
CA LEU A 137 -2.62 -10.74 -14.73
C LEU A 137 -2.25 -9.86 -15.94
N GLU A 138 -2.15 -10.49 -17.11
CA GLU A 138 -2.80 -9.93 -18.29
C GLU A 138 -4.31 -9.86 -17.99
N ASP A 139 -4.80 -8.73 -17.46
CA ASP A 139 -6.24 -8.42 -17.43
C ASP A 139 -6.47 -6.96 -17.86
N ASP A 140 -6.76 -6.82 -19.15
CA ASP A 140 -7.82 -6.03 -19.77
C ASP A 140 -8.32 -4.72 -19.13
N SER A 141 -7.46 -3.91 -18.52
CA SER A 141 -7.82 -2.55 -18.08
C SER A 141 -6.79 -1.47 -18.39
N LYS A 142 -6.19 -1.54 -19.58
CA LYS A 142 -5.45 -0.41 -20.19
C LYS A 142 -5.88 -0.12 -21.64
N THR A 143 -7.18 0.02 -21.89
CA THR A 143 -7.67 0.58 -23.17
C THR A 143 -8.60 1.80 -23.05
N THR A 144 -8.87 2.33 -21.85
CA THR A 144 -9.92 3.36 -21.68
C THR A 144 -9.48 4.73 -21.17
N VAL A 145 -8.18 5.03 -21.02
CA VAL A 145 -7.73 6.39 -20.63
C VAL A 145 -6.86 7.09 -21.68
N MET A 146 -6.22 6.37 -22.61
CA MET A 146 -5.38 7.01 -23.66
C MET A 146 -6.07 7.25 -25.02
N LYS A 147 -7.38 6.97 -25.17
CA LYS A 147 -8.16 7.25 -26.40
C LYS A 147 -9.04 8.50 -26.36
N LYS A 148 -9.00 9.30 -25.28
CA LYS A 148 -9.85 10.51 -25.13
C LYS A 148 -9.19 11.85 -25.53
N LYS A 149 -7.97 11.86 -26.10
CA LYS A 149 -7.32 13.11 -26.57
C LYS A 149 -7.05 13.23 -28.08
N LYS A 150 -7.42 12.25 -28.91
CA LYS A 150 -7.30 12.31 -30.40
C LYS A 150 -8.62 12.24 -31.19
N LYS A 151 -9.78 12.32 -30.53
CA LYS A 151 -11.11 12.30 -31.19
C LYS A 151 -11.98 13.50 -30.77
N LYS A 152 -11.40 14.71 -30.82
CA LYS A 152 -12.09 15.99 -30.61
C LYS A 152 -11.68 17.05 -31.64
N GLN A 153 -11.32 16.62 -32.86
CA GLN A 153 -10.97 17.53 -33.95
C GLN A 153 -11.41 17.01 -35.32
N SER A 154 -12.62 16.43 -35.43
CA SER A 154 -13.19 16.06 -36.73
C SER A 154 -14.71 15.84 -36.69
N THR A 155 -15.49 16.76 -36.11
CA THR A 155 -16.95 16.80 -36.33
C THR A 155 -17.51 18.21 -36.07
N LYS A 156 -17.46 19.08 -37.09
CA LYS A 156 -18.52 20.07 -37.35
C LYS A 156 -18.29 20.76 -38.71
N LYS A 157 -19.38 20.84 -39.49
CA LYS A 157 -19.57 21.50 -40.80
C LYS A 157 -19.08 20.69 -42.02
N ASP A 158 -19.85 20.42 -43.07
CA ASP A 158 -21.20 20.84 -43.45
C ASP A 158 -21.86 19.79 -44.38
N LYS A 159 -23.19 19.77 -44.36
CA LYS A 159 -24.07 19.00 -45.25
C LYS A 159 -24.16 19.69 -46.63
N CYS A 160 -24.72 18.94 -47.60
CA CYS A 160 -25.08 19.29 -49.00
C CYS A 160 -23.98 18.99 -50.03
N LYS A 161 -24.21 18.24 -51.12
CA LYS A 161 -25.38 18.23 -51.99
C LYS A 161 -25.70 16.84 -52.58
N LYS A 162 -27.01 16.63 -52.79
CA LYS A 162 -27.66 15.46 -53.40
C LYS A 162 -27.39 15.39 -54.92
N GLY A 163 -27.47 14.18 -55.48
CA GLY A 163 -27.03 13.78 -56.81
C GLY A 163 -27.75 14.38 -58.04
N PRO A 164 -27.42 13.90 -59.25
CA PRO A 164 -27.74 14.58 -60.49
C PRO A 164 -29.21 14.38 -60.90
N ARG A 165 -29.86 15.46 -61.36
CA ARG A 165 -31.16 15.42 -62.04
C ARG A 165 -31.05 16.16 -63.36
N ILE A 166 -31.36 15.44 -64.44
CA ILE A 166 -31.59 15.96 -65.79
C ILE A 166 -33.06 16.40 -65.89
N ALA A 167 -33.33 17.59 -66.43
CA ALA A 167 -34.50 17.87 -67.27
C ALA A 167 -34.29 19.17 -68.08
N LYS A 168 -34.71 19.11 -69.35
CA LYS A 168 -34.60 20.09 -70.45
C LYS A 168 -35.46 21.34 -70.26
N ILE A 169 -35.13 22.45 -70.96
CA ILE A 169 -36.03 23.14 -71.91
C ILE A 169 -35.31 24.24 -72.71
N GLU A 170 -35.89 24.48 -73.88
CA GLU A 170 -35.44 25.09 -75.14
C GLU A 170 -35.21 26.61 -75.12
N LEU A 171 -34.41 27.08 -76.08
CA LEU A 171 -34.66 28.28 -76.89
C LEU A 171 -34.11 28.08 -78.30
#